data_AF-A0A962TDJ5-F1
#
_entry.id   AF-A0A962TDJ5-F1
#
_cell.length_a   1.000
_cell.length_b   1.000
_cell.length_c   1.000
_cell.angle_alpha   90.00
_cell.angle_beta   90.00
_cell.angle_gamma   90.00
#
_symmetry.space_group_name_H-M   'P 1'
#
loop_
_entity.id
_entity.type
_entity.pdbx_description
1 polymer ?
#
loop_
_entity_poly.entity_id
_entity_poly.type
_entity_poly.pdbx_seq_one_letter_code
_entity_poly.pdbx_strand_id
1 'polypeptide(L)'
;LEARWLRHVSPAFAEDPVRILRVARFSARYAALGFRVAPETLELMRAMVAGGEVDHLTPERVWAETVRALGEVCPKRFIETLRDCDALARIFPELDRLFGVPQPPTHHPEIDTGIHTLMALTQAVRLGADVVTRFAVLVHDFGKGMTPPEEWPRHVGHEDRGADLVRIFCQRLRVPSLHRELGVLTARYHTHCHRALELRPGTLLKILQSLDALRKPQRFAQFLLACEADARGRLGLEQRDYPQAELLRRLHQAVSGIQARPLVEQGLSGLALAEALRRERLAVITKTRRIFNSVIASG
;
A
#
# COMPACT_ATOMS: atom_id res chain seq x y z
N LEU A 1 10.11 -9.41 31.69
CA LEU A 1 8.81 -8.90 31.18
C LEU A 1 8.50 -7.50 31.74
N GLU A 2 8.68 -7.25 33.04
CA GLU A 2 8.47 -5.93 33.66
C GLU A 2 9.26 -4.80 33.00
N ALA A 3 10.54 -5.04 32.68
CA ALA A 3 11.39 -4.08 31.98
C ALA A 3 11.06 -3.90 30.48
N ARG A 4 10.06 -4.62 29.94
CA ARG A 4 9.57 -4.50 28.55
C ARG A 4 10.66 -4.68 27.49
N TRP A 5 11.62 -5.58 27.73
CA TRP A 5 12.67 -5.93 26.76
C TRP A 5 12.35 -7.22 25.99
N LEU A 6 12.54 -7.19 24.68
CA LEU A 6 12.66 -8.35 23.81
C LEU A 6 14.15 -8.72 23.74
N ARG A 7 14.52 -9.82 24.40
CA ARG A 7 15.93 -10.24 24.58
C ARG A 7 16.10 -11.68 24.12
N HIS A 8 17.20 -11.97 23.42
CA HIS A 8 17.59 -13.34 23.10
C HIS A 8 18.01 -14.11 24.37
N VAL A 9 17.72 -15.41 24.44
CA VAL A 9 17.91 -16.19 25.68
C VAL A 9 19.24 -16.95 25.70
N SER A 10 19.79 -17.28 24.52
CA SER A 10 21.02 -18.06 24.42
C SER A 10 21.79 -17.78 23.12
N PRO A 11 23.08 -18.15 23.05
CA PRO A 11 23.89 -18.04 21.84
C PRO A 11 23.29 -18.78 20.64
N ALA A 12 22.50 -19.83 20.91
CA ALA A 12 21.80 -20.59 19.88
C ALA A 12 20.89 -19.71 19.02
N PHE A 13 20.53 -18.49 19.44
CA PHE A 13 19.80 -17.51 18.63
C PHE A 13 20.41 -17.32 17.23
N ALA A 14 21.74 -17.29 17.13
CA ALA A 14 22.46 -17.09 15.87
C ALA A 14 22.30 -18.26 14.87
N GLU A 15 21.89 -19.45 15.33
CA GLU A 15 21.76 -20.65 14.49
C GLU A 15 20.58 -20.60 13.50
N ASP A 16 19.63 -19.67 13.68
CA ASP A 16 18.46 -19.56 12.78
C ASP A 16 18.13 -18.09 12.48
N PRO A 17 18.41 -17.60 11.25
CA PRO A 17 18.21 -16.21 10.87
C PRO A 17 16.73 -15.78 10.90
N VAL A 18 15.76 -16.71 10.93
CA VAL A 18 14.34 -16.33 11.06
C VAL A 18 14.06 -15.63 12.39
N ARG A 19 14.92 -15.83 13.40
CA ARG A 19 14.74 -15.20 14.71
C ARG A 19 14.86 -13.68 14.64
N ILE A 20 15.61 -13.13 13.67
CA ILE A 20 15.61 -11.68 13.36
C ILE A 20 14.19 -11.22 13.00
N LEU A 21 13.54 -11.91 12.06
CA LEU A 21 12.18 -11.60 11.63
C LEU A 21 11.16 -11.77 12.77
N ARG A 22 11.33 -12.80 13.61
CA ARG A 22 10.45 -13.03 14.77
C ARG A 22 10.59 -11.94 15.82
N VAL A 23 11.81 -11.48 16.12
CA VAL A 23 12.04 -10.35 17.03
C VAL A 23 11.41 -9.08 16.48
N ALA A 24 11.61 -8.78 15.19
CA ALA A 24 10.97 -7.65 14.52
C ALA A 24 9.42 -7.74 14.59
N ARG A 25 8.85 -8.94 14.40
CA ARG A 25 7.39 -9.15 14.53
C ARG A 25 6.93 -8.97 15.97
N PHE A 26 7.66 -9.47 16.96
CA PHE A 26 7.33 -9.25 18.36
C PHE A 26 7.44 -7.78 18.75
N SER A 27 8.38 -7.04 18.17
CA SER A 27 8.47 -5.58 18.29
C SER A 27 7.17 -4.94 17.79
N ALA A 28 6.66 -5.34 16.62
CA ALA A 28 5.36 -4.88 16.11
C ALA A 28 4.16 -5.27 16.98
N ARG A 29 4.15 -6.48 17.54
CA ARG A 29 3.06 -6.99 18.38
C ARG A 29 2.97 -6.30 19.74
N TYR A 30 4.11 -6.09 20.39
CA TYR A 30 4.17 -5.63 21.77
C TYR A 30 4.54 -4.15 21.92
N ALA A 31 4.69 -3.41 20.81
CA ALA A 31 4.97 -1.99 20.81
C ALA A 31 3.98 -1.15 21.64
N ALA A 32 2.68 -1.46 21.54
CA ALA A 32 1.63 -0.78 22.31
C ALA A 32 1.78 -1.02 23.83
N LEU A 33 2.40 -2.14 24.20
CA LEU A 33 2.79 -2.45 25.58
C LEU A 33 4.18 -1.90 25.92
N GLY A 34 4.74 -0.97 25.14
CA GLY A 34 6.03 -0.34 25.41
C GLY A 34 7.25 -1.25 25.28
N PHE A 35 7.11 -2.43 24.66
CA PHE A 35 8.25 -3.32 24.44
C PHE A 35 9.24 -2.76 23.44
N ARG A 36 10.53 -3.00 23.69
CA ARG A 36 11.66 -2.61 22.84
C ARG A 36 12.64 -3.77 22.69
N VAL A 37 13.38 -3.81 21.59
CA VAL A 37 14.48 -4.78 21.41
C VAL A 37 15.64 -4.37 22.31
N ALA A 38 16.16 -5.31 23.09
CA ALA A 38 17.30 -5.06 23.97
C ALA A 38 18.57 -4.74 23.14
N PRO A 39 19.41 -3.76 23.52
CA PRO A 39 20.59 -3.37 22.75
C PRO A 39 21.50 -4.54 22.35
N GLU A 40 21.80 -5.44 23.28
CA GLU A 40 22.62 -6.63 23.06
C GLU A 40 21.98 -7.62 22.06
N THR A 41 20.65 -7.63 21.96
CA THR A 41 19.95 -8.45 20.96
C THR A 41 20.01 -7.80 19.60
N LEU A 42 19.89 -6.47 19.55
CA LEU A 42 20.02 -5.72 18.31
C LEU A 42 21.44 -5.83 17.72
N GLU A 43 22.47 -5.76 18.57
CA GLU A 43 23.87 -5.97 18.19
C GLU A 43 24.11 -7.38 17.65
N LEU A 44 23.57 -8.41 18.33
CA LEU A 44 23.63 -9.78 17.82
C LEU A 44 22.94 -9.92 16.45
N MET A 45 21.76 -9.30 16.27
CA MET A 45 21.06 -9.29 14.99
C MET A 45 21.87 -8.59 13.89
N ARG A 46 22.56 -7.48 14.19
CA ARG A 46 23.47 -6.82 13.23
C ARG A 46 24.64 -7.72 12.86
N ALA A 47 25.26 -8.40 13.83
CA ALA A 47 26.34 -9.33 13.58
C ALA A 47 25.90 -10.47 12.63
N MET A 48 24.70 -11.02 12.85
CA MET A 48 24.08 -12.03 11.96
C MET A 48 23.67 -11.48 10.58
N VAL A 49 23.52 -10.17 10.42
CA VAL A 49 23.28 -9.59 9.09
C VAL A 49 24.61 -9.39 8.37
N ALA A 50 25.62 -8.89 9.09
CA ALA A 50 26.97 -8.69 8.57
C ALA A 50 27.65 -10.02 8.18
N GLY A 51 27.39 -11.11 8.90
CA GLY A 51 27.89 -12.45 8.59
C GLY A 51 27.18 -13.14 7.42
N GLY A 52 26.10 -12.55 6.88
CA GLY A 52 25.35 -13.09 5.73
C GLY A 52 24.31 -14.16 6.11
N GLU A 53 24.01 -14.37 7.39
CA GLU A 53 23.07 -15.39 7.84
C GLU A 53 21.67 -15.13 7.28
N VAL A 54 21.24 -13.87 7.16
CA VAL A 54 19.94 -13.50 6.56
C VAL A 54 19.80 -13.87 5.08
N ASP A 55 20.90 -14.04 4.35
CA ASP A 55 20.87 -14.43 2.93
C ASP A 55 20.42 -15.89 2.73
N HIS A 56 20.50 -16.70 3.79
CA HIS A 56 20.04 -18.09 3.80
C HIS A 56 18.53 -18.22 4.10
N LEU A 57 17.81 -17.11 4.32
CA LEU A 57 16.37 -17.13 4.50
C LEU A 57 15.64 -17.50 3.21
N THR A 58 14.86 -18.57 3.26
CA THR A 58 13.94 -18.92 2.16
C THR A 58 12.83 -17.86 2.02
N PRO A 59 12.42 -17.50 0.79
CA PRO A 59 11.31 -16.59 0.52
C PRO A 59 10.03 -16.82 1.36
N GLU A 60 9.62 -18.07 1.53
CA GLU A 60 8.41 -18.46 2.24
C GLU A 60 8.47 -18.13 3.72
N ARG A 61 9.65 -18.27 4.35
CA ARG A 61 9.89 -17.92 5.75
C ARG A 61 9.86 -16.40 5.94
N VAL A 62 10.44 -15.65 5.00
CA VAL A 62 10.37 -14.18 4.98
C VAL A 62 8.91 -13.74 4.90
N TRP A 63 8.16 -14.26 3.93
CA TRP A 63 6.76 -13.89 3.74
C TRP A 63 5.89 -14.28 4.95
N ALA A 64 6.08 -15.47 5.52
CA ALA A 64 5.30 -15.94 6.66
C ALA A 64 5.43 -15.02 7.89
N GLU A 65 6.62 -14.50 8.19
CA GLU A 65 6.79 -13.52 9.26
C GLU A 65 6.29 -12.13 8.86
N THR A 66 6.47 -11.72 7.60
CA THR A 66 6.00 -10.42 7.08
C THR A 66 4.49 -10.28 7.15
N VAL A 67 3.73 -11.27 6.66
CA VAL A 67 2.26 -11.22 6.66
C VAL A 67 1.69 -11.22 8.08
N ARG A 68 2.32 -11.96 9.00
CA ARG A 68 1.95 -11.91 10.42
C ARG A 68 2.25 -10.55 11.02
N ALA A 69 3.43 -9.99 10.76
CA ALA A 69 3.83 -8.67 11.24
C ALA A 69 2.89 -7.55 10.74
N LEU A 70 2.45 -7.62 9.47
CA LEU A 70 1.44 -6.70 8.93
C LEU A 70 0.09 -6.78 9.66
N GLY A 71 -0.25 -7.94 10.22
CA GLY A 71 -1.45 -8.15 11.04
C GLY A 71 -1.35 -7.66 12.48
N GLU A 72 -0.15 -7.30 12.96
CA GLU A 72 0.05 -6.84 14.34
C GLU A 72 -0.48 -5.41 14.57
N VAL A 73 -0.46 -4.97 15.84
CA VAL A 73 -0.95 -3.65 16.27
C VAL A 73 -0.09 -2.49 15.80
N CYS A 74 1.21 -2.70 15.61
CA CYS A 74 2.15 -1.66 15.17
C CYS A 74 3.13 -2.18 14.11
N PRO A 75 2.65 -2.52 12.91
CA PRO A 75 3.45 -3.14 11.84
C PRO A 75 4.63 -2.29 11.39
N LYS A 76 4.60 -0.96 11.54
CA LYS A 76 5.77 -0.12 11.25
C LYS A 76 7.01 -0.51 12.07
N ARG A 77 6.84 -0.98 13.32
CA ARG A 77 7.98 -1.39 14.16
C ARG A 77 8.70 -2.61 13.59
N PHE A 78 8.00 -3.46 12.83
CA PHE A 78 8.66 -4.57 12.12
C PHE A 78 9.68 -4.02 11.12
N ILE A 79 9.29 -3.03 10.31
CA ILE A 79 10.17 -2.39 9.32
C ILE A 79 11.30 -1.63 10.02
N GLU A 80 10.98 -0.83 11.04
CA GLU A 80 11.98 -0.09 11.82
C GLU A 80 13.00 -1.04 12.46
N THR A 81 12.56 -2.13 13.10
CA THR A 81 13.49 -3.09 13.73
C THR A 81 14.38 -3.79 12.69
N LEU A 82 13.86 -4.11 11.51
CA LEU A 82 14.69 -4.66 10.42
C LEU A 82 15.71 -3.64 9.91
N ARG A 83 15.36 -2.34 9.89
CA ARG A 83 16.27 -1.27 9.50
C ARG A 83 17.33 -1.03 10.57
N ASP A 84 16.93 -1.03 11.85
CA ASP A 84 17.82 -0.84 12.99
C ASP A 84 18.90 -1.92 13.07
N CYS A 85 18.64 -3.11 12.54
CA CYS A 85 19.62 -4.21 12.46
C CYS A 85 20.18 -4.47 11.06
N ASP A 86 20.01 -3.55 10.11
CA ASP A 86 20.51 -3.62 8.71
C ASP A 86 19.90 -4.74 7.84
N ALA A 87 18.98 -5.55 8.39
CA ALA A 87 18.31 -6.63 7.66
C ALA A 87 17.37 -6.09 6.56
N LEU A 88 16.84 -4.88 6.71
CA LEU A 88 15.88 -4.31 5.75
C LEU A 88 16.48 -4.22 4.34
N ALA A 89 17.70 -3.73 4.21
CA ALA A 89 18.39 -3.58 2.93
C ALA A 89 18.64 -4.93 2.22
N ARG A 90 18.83 -6.02 2.99
CA ARG A 90 19.01 -7.37 2.44
C ARG A 90 17.69 -8.01 2.01
N ILE A 91 16.67 -7.86 2.84
CA ILE A 91 15.40 -8.60 2.68
C ILE A 91 14.41 -7.83 1.78
N PHE A 92 14.25 -6.52 2.01
CA PHE A 92 13.35 -5.62 1.27
C PHE A 92 14.09 -4.41 0.69
N PRO A 93 15.08 -4.60 -0.20
CA PRO A 93 15.85 -3.50 -0.79
C PRO A 93 15.00 -2.43 -1.48
N GLU A 94 13.82 -2.80 -2.00
CA GLU A 94 12.87 -1.88 -2.62
C GLU A 94 12.27 -0.90 -1.60
N LEU A 95 12.01 -1.35 -0.38
CA LEU A 95 11.50 -0.54 0.72
C LEU A 95 12.63 0.27 1.39
N ASP A 96 13.80 -0.35 1.58
CA ASP A 96 14.95 0.33 2.17
C ASP A 96 15.38 1.57 1.37
N ARG A 97 15.31 1.47 0.03
CA ARG A 97 15.64 2.55 -0.91
C ARG A 97 14.69 3.75 -0.82
N LEU A 98 13.54 3.65 -0.16
CA LEU A 98 12.64 4.80 0.01
C LEU A 98 13.13 5.79 1.06
N PHE A 99 13.88 5.33 2.06
CA PHE A 99 14.39 6.20 3.10
C PHE A 99 15.52 7.08 2.55
N GLY A 100 15.43 8.38 2.79
CA GLY A 100 16.28 9.41 2.23
C GLY A 100 15.80 9.97 0.89
N VAL A 101 14.73 9.41 0.29
CA VAL A 101 14.17 9.91 -0.98
C VAL A 101 13.18 11.04 -0.68
N PRO A 102 13.48 12.29 -1.07
CA PRO A 102 12.68 13.46 -0.72
C PRO A 102 11.44 13.58 -1.61
N GLN A 103 10.34 13.98 -1.00
CA GLN A 103 9.04 14.26 -1.60
C GLN A 103 8.73 15.78 -1.54
N PRO A 104 7.77 16.27 -2.34
CA PRO A 104 7.41 17.69 -2.35
C PRO A 104 6.85 18.12 -0.97
N PRO A 105 7.49 19.06 -0.25
CA PRO A 105 7.10 19.41 1.13
C PRO A 105 5.67 19.95 1.25
N THR A 106 5.14 20.55 0.19
CA THR A 106 3.76 21.06 0.12
C THR A 106 2.70 19.97 0.27
N HIS A 107 3.04 18.74 -0.11
CA HIS A 107 2.14 17.59 -0.06
C HIS A 107 2.58 16.53 0.93
N HIS A 108 3.86 16.52 1.29
CA HIS A 108 4.53 15.57 2.16
C HIS A 108 5.42 16.33 3.15
N PRO A 109 4.86 16.91 4.22
CA PRO A 109 5.63 17.70 5.18
C PRO A 109 6.74 16.92 5.90
N GLU A 110 6.61 15.59 5.96
CA GLU A 110 7.65 14.66 6.43
C GLU A 110 8.87 14.57 5.50
N ILE A 111 8.73 14.99 4.23
CA ILE A 111 9.71 14.97 3.14
C ILE A 111 10.16 13.55 2.75
N ASP A 112 10.48 12.68 3.69
CA ASP A 112 11.07 11.36 3.44
C ASP A 112 10.01 10.33 3.00
N THR A 113 10.25 9.66 1.87
CA THR A 113 9.32 8.65 1.30
C THR A 113 9.20 7.39 2.19
N GLY A 114 10.28 6.97 2.84
CA GLY A 114 10.27 5.86 3.78
C GLY A 114 9.45 6.18 5.03
N ILE A 115 9.63 7.38 5.60
CA ILE A 115 8.82 7.87 6.74
C ILE A 115 7.34 7.95 6.34
N HIS A 116 7.01 8.54 5.19
CA HIS A 116 5.65 8.57 4.63
C HIS A 116 5.04 7.18 4.56
N THR A 117 5.79 6.20 4.03
CA THR A 117 5.32 4.80 3.94
C THR A 117 4.96 4.22 5.30
N LEU A 118 5.76 4.47 6.35
CA LEU A 118 5.48 4.01 7.71
C LEU A 118 4.29 4.73 8.36
N MET A 119 4.11 6.02 8.05
CA MET A 119 2.96 6.82 8.50
C MET A 119 1.67 6.35 7.83
N ALA A 120 1.68 6.12 6.52
CA ALA A 120 0.57 5.53 5.77
C ALA A 120 0.20 4.14 6.30
N LEU A 121 1.19 3.29 6.59
CA LEU A 121 0.95 1.99 7.20
C LEU A 121 0.31 2.09 8.59
N THR A 122 0.71 3.09 9.38
CA THR A 122 0.07 3.38 10.68
C THR A 122 -1.40 3.78 10.50
N GLN A 123 -1.71 4.58 9.48
CA GLN A 123 -3.10 4.94 9.16
C GLN A 123 -3.92 3.77 8.68
N ALA A 124 -3.35 2.87 7.89
CA ALA A 124 -4.03 1.65 7.46
C ALA A 124 -4.51 0.83 8.67
N VAL A 125 -3.70 0.73 9.74
CA VAL A 125 -4.12 0.08 11.00
C VAL A 125 -5.29 0.82 11.65
N ARG A 126 -5.20 2.15 11.77
CA ARG A 126 -6.24 3.00 12.40
C ARG A 126 -7.57 2.94 11.65
N LEU A 127 -7.51 2.84 10.33
CA LEU A 127 -8.67 2.70 9.45
C LEU A 127 -9.26 1.27 9.44
N GLY A 128 -8.71 0.35 10.24
CA GLY A 128 -9.20 -1.03 10.32
C GLY A 128 -8.87 -1.88 9.08
N ALA A 129 -7.88 -1.48 8.28
CA ALA A 129 -7.52 -2.18 7.06
C ALA A 129 -7.02 -3.60 7.35
N ASP A 130 -7.38 -4.55 6.48
CA ASP A 130 -6.91 -5.93 6.54
C ASP A 130 -5.44 -6.07 6.08
N VAL A 131 -4.85 -7.25 6.27
CA VAL A 131 -3.44 -7.51 5.93
C VAL A 131 -3.14 -7.33 4.44
N VAL A 132 -4.11 -7.59 3.56
CA VAL A 132 -3.97 -7.42 2.11
C VAL A 132 -3.86 -5.93 1.77
N THR A 133 -4.71 -5.10 2.38
CA THR A 133 -4.70 -3.64 2.22
C THR A 133 -3.45 -3.03 2.83
N ARG A 134 -3.04 -3.46 4.03
CA ARG A 134 -1.79 -3.00 4.68
C ARG A 134 -0.55 -3.34 3.83
N PHE A 135 -0.54 -4.51 3.21
CA PHE A 135 0.50 -4.86 2.24
C PHE A 135 0.50 -3.90 1.05
N ALA A 136 -0.67 -3.61 0.48
CA ALA A 136 -0.76 -2.67 -0.65
C ALA A 136 -0.27 -1.26 -0.29
N VAL A 137 -0.52 -0.80 0.95
CA VAL A 137 0.03 0.45 1.48
C VAL A 137 1.54 0.39 1.62
N LEU A 138 2.11 -0.71 2.14
CA LEU A 138 3.56 -0.85 2.30
C LEU A 138 4.32 -0.68 0.98
N VAL A 139 3.73 -1.12 -0.14
CA VAL A 139 4.42 -1.23 -1.43
C VAL A 139 4.05 -0.15 -2.45
N HIS A 140 3.09 0.74 -2.13
CA HIS A 140 2.52 1.66 -3.11
C HIS A 140 3.56 2.59 -3.76
N ASP A 141 4.56 3.00 -2.98
CA ASP A 141 5.55 4.02 -3.36
C ASP A 141 6.91 3.45 -3.78
N PHE A 142 7.05 2.13 -3.94
CA PHE A 142 8.31 1.47 -4.33
C PHE A 142 8.98 2.12 -5.55
N GLY A 143 8.18 2.62 -6.51
CA GLY A 143 8.69 3.28 -7.71
C GLY A 143 9.46 4.58 -7.43
N LYS A 144 9.18 5.30 -6.33
CA LYS A 144 9.87 6.55 -6.00
C LYS A 144 11.34 6.30 -5.70
N GLY A 145 11.66 5.18 -5.06
CA GLY A 145 13.04 4.74 -4.80
C GLY A 145 13.87 4.55 -6.07
N MET A 146 13.24 4.34 -7.24
CA MET A 146 13.93 4.21 -8.52
C MET A 146 14.09 5.54 -9.27
N THR A 147 13.61 6.66 -8.71
CA THR A 147 13.73 7.98 -9.33
C THR A 147 15.17 8.48 -9.21
N PRO A 148 15.82 8.87 -10.33
CA PRO A 148 17.14 9.50 -10.27
C PRO A 148 17.13 10.78 -9.41
N PRO A 149 18.18 11.07 -8.62
CA PRO A 149 18.22 12.25 -7.76
C PRO A 149 17.98 13.58 -8.48
N GLU A 150 18.40 13.71 -9.74
CA GLU A 150 18.19 14.88 -10.60
C GLU A 150 16.71 15.13 -10.94
N GLU A 151 15.84 14.13 -10.78
CA GLU A 151 14.40 14.23 -11.01
C GLU A 151 13.60 14.41 -9.70
N TRP A 152 14.28 14.41 -8.55
CA TRP A 152 13.63 14.65 -7.28
C TRP A 152 13.13 16.10 -7.16
N PRO A 153 12.02 16.35 -6.44
CA PRO A 153 11.13 15.39 -5.77
C PRO A 153 9.89 15.05 -6.63
N ARG A 154 9.96 15.14 -7.97
CA ARG A 154 8.77 15.01 -8.83
C ARG A 154 8.33 13.57 -9.04
N HIS A 155 9.28 12.63 -9.06
CA HIS A 155 9.04 11.19 -9.22
C HIS A 155 8.16 10.85 -10.43
N VAL A 156 8.48 11.42 -11.59
CA VAL A 156 7.68 11.20 -12.81
C VAL A 156 7.68 9.71 -13.17
N GLY A 157 6.49 9.17 -13.46
CA GLY A 157 6.31 7.76 -13.86
C GLY A 157 6.68 6.73 -12.78
N HIS A 158 6.69 7.12 -11.49
CA HIS A 158 6.92 6.17 -10.41
C HIS A 158 5.79 5.14 -10.29
N GLU A 159 4.58 5.44 -10.75
CA GLU A 159 3.44 4.54 -10.64
C GLU A 159 3.61 3.27 -11.48
N ASP A 160 4.04 3.41 -12.74
CA ASP A 160 4.26 2.27 -13.63
C ASP A 160 5.52 1.48 -13.23
N ARG A 161 6.62 2.19 -12.94
CA ARG A 161 7.85 1.57 -12.42
C ARG A 161 7.60 0.83 -11.10
N GLY A 162 6.84 1.45 -10.20
CA GLY A 162 6.44 0.88 -8.92
C GLY A 162 5.62 -0.38 -9.11
N ALA A 163 4.61 -0.36 -9.99
CA ALA A 163 3.79 -1.55 -10.27
C ALA A 163 4.64 -2.72 -10.78
N ASP A 164 5.63 -2.48 -11.64
CA ASP A 164 6.55 -3.52 -12.13
C ASP A 164 7.46 -4.03 -11.02
N LEU A 165 8.00 -3.13 -10.20
CA LEU A 165 8.84 -3.49 -9.04
C LEU A 165 8.08 -4.30 -8.00
N VAL A 166 6.81 -3.99 -7.73
CA VAL A 166 5.94 -4.78 -6.85
C VAL A 166 5.75 -6.20 -7.37
N ARG A 167 5.62 -6.41 -8.69
CA ARG A 167 5.52 -7.76 -9.27
C ARG A 167 6.79 -8.57 -9.01
N ILE A 168 7.96 -7.96 -9.24
CA ILE A 168 9.27 -8.59 -9.03
C ILE A 168 9.45 -8.94 -7.55
N PHE A 169 9.18 -7.99 -6.66
CA PHE A 169 9.21 -8.18 -5.21
C PHE A 169 8.32 -9.35 -4.77
N CYS A 170 7.06 -9.38 -5.25
CA CYS A 170 6.11 -10.43 -4.92
C CYS A 170 6.55 -11.80 -5.45
N GLN A 171 7.15 -11.85 -6.65
CA GLN A 171 7.68 -13.09 -7.22
C GLN A 171 8.86 -13.62 -6.40
N ARG A 172 9.81 -12.74 -6.04
CA ARG A 172 11.00 -13.06 -5.22
C ARG A 172 10.61 -13.64 -3.87
N LEU A 173 9.60 -13.07 -3.22
CA LEU A 173 9.16 -13.46 -1.88
C LEU A 173 7.96 -14.44 -1.86
N ARG A 174 7.56 -14.96 -3.02
CA ARG A 174 6.41 -15.87 -3.17
C ARG A 174 5.13 -15.35 -2.52
N VAL A 175 4.90 -14.05 -2.64
CA VAL A 175 3.72 -13.37 -2.11
C VAL A 175 2.45 -13.88 -2.84
N PRO A 176 1.38 -14.25 -2.12
CA PRO A 176 0.13 -14.74 -2.71
C PRO A 176 -0.49 -13.74 -3.70
N SER A 177 -1.20 -14.28 -4.70
CA SER A 177 -1.82 -13.49 -5.78
C SER A 177 -2.70 -12.36 -5.26
N LEU A 178 -3.51 -12.61 -4.22
CA LEU A 178 -4.41 -11.61 -3.64
C LEU A 178 -3.66 -10.34 -3.17
N HIS A 179 -2.52 -10.51 -2.51
CA HIS A 179 -1.68 -9.40 -2.02
C HIS A 179 -0.98 -8.70 -3.20
N ARG A 180 -0.37 -9.51 -4.08
CA ARG A 180 0.34 -9.01 -5.26
C ARG A 180 -0.57 -8.17 -6.15
N GLU A 181 -1.76 -8.65 -6.48
CA GLU A 181 -2.69 -7.97 -7.38
C GLU A 181 -3.13 -6.62 -6.80
N LEU A 182 -3.50 -6.57 -5.52
CA LEU A 182 -3.87 -5.31 -4.90
C LEU A 182 -2.66 -4.35 -4.84
N GLY A 183 -1.48 -4.83 -4.42
CA GLY A 183 -0.28 -3.99 -4.36
C GLY A 183 0.11 -3.39 -5.71
N VAL A 184 0.04 -4.18 -6.79
CA VAL A 184 0.31 -3.70 -8.16
C VAL A 184 -0.69 -2.64 -8.60
N LEU A 185 -1.98 -2.85 -8.32
CA LEU A 185 -3.02 -1.88 -8.67
C LEU A 185 -2.88 -0.59 -7.86
N THR A 186 -2.59 -0.69 -6.57
CA THR A 186 -2.36 0.47 -5.70
C THR A 186 -1.16 1.28 -6.16
N ALA A 187 0.00 0.64 -6.39
CA ALA A 187 1.18 1.32 -6.90
C ALA A 187 0.90 2.07 -8.22
N ARG A 188 0.15 1.44 -9.14
CA ARG A 188 -0.18 2.03 -10.45
C ARG A 188 -1.21 3.17 -10.39
N TYR A 189 -2.21 3.09 -9.51
CA TYR A 189 -3.40 3.93 -9.60
C TYR A 189 -3.64 4.83 -8.38
N HIS A 190 -2.82 4.80 -7.33
CA HIS A 190 -3.06 5.63 -6.14
C HIS A 190 -3.07 7.13 -6.46
N THR A 191 -2.16 7.64 -7.32
CA THR A 191 -2.16 9.04 -7.76
C THR A 191 -3.41 9.42 -8.55
N HIS A 192 -3.96 8.48 -9.34
CA HIS A 192 -5.23 8.68 -10.03
C HIS A 192 -6.39 8.79 -9.04
N CYS A 193 -6.35 8.01 -7.94
CA CYS A 193 -7.31 8.14 -6.85
C CYS A 193 -7.20 9.52 -6.18
N HIS A 194 -5.99 9.98 -5.84
CA HIS A 194 -5.76 11.30 -5.25
C HIS A 194 -6.31 12.46 -6.09
N ARG A 195 -6.28 12.29 -7.41
CA ARG A 195 -6.75 13.28 -8.40
C ARG A 195 -8.19 13.06 -8.86
N ALA A 196 -8.94 12.11 -8.30
CA ALA A 196 -10.25 11.69 -8.82
C ALA A 196 -11.24 12.85 -9.07
N LEU A 197 -11.21 13.90 -8.25
CA LEU A 197 -12.06 15.08 -8.40
C LEU A 197 -11.77 15.88 -9.70
N GLU A 198 -10.51 15.88 -10.13
CA GLU A 198 -10.01 16.59 -11.33
C GLU A 198 -10.21 15.79 -12.62
N LEU A 199 -10.37 14.47 -12.52
CA LEU A 199 -10.37 13.59 -13.68
C LEU A 199 -11.65 13.70 -14.51
N ARG A 200 -11.48 13.54 -15.84
CA ARG A 200 -12.60 13.48 -16.79
C ARG A 200 -13.39 12.16 -16.62
N PRO A 201 -14.70 12.13 -16.91
CA PRO A 201 -15.53 10.93 -16.84
C PRO A 201 -14.95 9.69 -17.54
N GLY A 202 -14.35 9.88 -18.72
CA GLY A 202 -13.70 8.79 -19.46
C GLY A 202 -12.52 8.17 -18.73
N THR A 203 -11.74 8.98 -18.02
CA THR A 203 -10.61 8.50 -17.21
C THR A 203 -11.11 7.77 -15.97
N LEU A 204 -12.13 8.30 -15.30
CA LEU A 204 -12.77 7.66 -14.14
C LEU A 204 -13.34 6.29 -14.51
N LEU A 205 -14.01 6.17 -15.67
CA LEU A 205 -14.47 4.87 -16.17
C LEU A 205 -13.30 3.92 -16.42
N LYS A 206 -12.22 4.40 -17.04
CA LYS A 206 -11.01 3.59 -17.30
C LYS A 206 -10.41 3.07 -15.98
N ILE A 207 -10.35 3.89 -14.94
CA ILE A 207 -9.86 3.47 -13.61
C ILE A 207 -10.74 2.35 -13.02
N LEU A 208 -12.07 2.52 -13.01
CA LEU A 208 -12.99 1.49 -12.52
C LEU A 208 -12.84 0.17 -13.29
N GLN A 209 -12.59 0.24 -14.59
CA GLN A 209 -12.33 -0.94 -15.43
C GLN A 209 -10.97 -1.56 -15.14
N SER A 210 -9.91 -0.77 -15.02
CA SER A 210 -8.56 -1.24 -14.72
C SER A 210 -8.44 -1.89 -13.34
N LEU A 211 -9.17 -1.38 -12.35
CA LEU A 211 -9.25 -1.95 -11.01
C LEU A 211 -10.17 -3.19 -10.96
N ASP A 212 -10.87 -3.48 -12.06
CA ASP A 212 -11.88 -4.52 -12.18
C ASP A 212 -13.01 -4.39 -11.15
N ALA A 213 -13.40 -3.14 -10.84
CA ALA A 213 -14.24 -2.82 -9.71
C ALA A 213 -15.64 -3.46 -9.79
N LEU A 214 -16.15 -3.70 -10.99
CA LEU A 214 -17.46 -4.32 -11.20
C LEU A 214 -17.49 -5.82 -10.87
N ARG A 215 -16.39 -6.53 -11.14
CA ARG A 215 -16.28 -7.99 -10.86
C ARG A 215 -15.63 -8.28 -9.51
N LYS A 216 -14.85 -7.34 -8.98
CA LYS A 216 -14.08 -7.47 -7.73
C LYS A 216 -14.33 -6.27 -6.78
N PRO A 217 -15.58 -6.05 -6.33
CA PRO A 217 -15.93 -4.88 -5.52
C PRO A 217 -15.19 -4.83 -4.17
N GLN A 218 -14.89 -5.98 -3.56
CA GLN A 218 -14.10 -6.03 -2.33
C GLN A 218 -12.66 -5.52 -2.55
N ARG A 219 -12.01 -5.92 -3.65
CA ARG A 219 -10.66 -5.43 -3.98
C ARG A 219 -10.65 -3.93 -4.29
N PHE A 220 -11.71 -3.44 -4.93
CA PHE A 220 -11.88 -2.01 -5.15
C PHE A 220 -12.04 -1.25 -3.82
N ALA A 221 -12.80 -1.77 -2.86
CA ALA A 221 -12.92 -1.18 -1.53
C ALA A 221 -11.56 -1.16 -0.78
N GLN A 222 -10.79 -2.26 -0.85
CA GLN A 222 -9.43 -2.32 -0.29
C GLN A 222 -8.50 -1.29 -0.95
N PHE A 223 -8.55 -1.13 -2.27
CA PHE A 223 -7.77 -0.11 -2.98
C PHE A 223 -8.10 1.31 -2.47
N LEU A 224 -9.39 1.64 -2.33
CA LEU A 224 -9.79 2.96 -1.81
C LEU A 224 -9.31 3.18 -0.38
N LEU A 225 -9.36 2.15 0.46
CA LEU A 225 -8.88 2.21 1.84
C LEU A 225 -7.35 2.39 1.91
N ALA A 226 -6.60 1.75 1.00
CA ALA A 226 -5.15 1.97 0.88
C ALA A 226 -4.82 3.40 0.47
N CYS A 227 -5.54 3.96 -0.51
CA CYS A 227 -5.36 5.35 -0.94
C CYS A 227 -5.72 6.36 0.15
N GLU A 228 -6.76 6.07 0.96
CA GLU A 228 -7.12 6.90 2.12
C GLU A 228 -6.04 6.85 3.21
N ALA A 229 -5.47 5.67 3.48
CA ALA A 229 -4.35 5.50 4.40
C ALA A 229 -3.10 6.28 3.95
N ASP A 230 -2.76 6.24 2.66
CA ASP A 230 -1.69 7.05 2.04
C ASP A 230 -1.97 8.55 2.20
N ALA A 231 -3.18 9.01 1.86
CA ALA A 231 -3.52 10.43 1.96
C ALA A 231 -3.48 10.97 3.40
N ARG A 232 -3.87 10.17 4.39
CA ARG A 232 -3.77 10.51 5.82
C ARG A 232 -2.39 10.17 6.42
N GLY A 233 -1.53 9.51 5.67
CA GLY A 233 -0.20 9.07 6.09
C GLY A 233 0.85 10.17 6.06
N ARG A 234 0.46 11.44 6.19
CA ARG A 234 1.31 12.61 5.99
C ARG A 234 1.34 13.46 7.24
N LEU A 235 2.50 14.02 7.56
CA LEU A 235 2.71 14.74 8.81
C LEU A 235 1.79 15.96 8.92
N GLY A 236 1.03 16.04 10.01
CA GLY A 236 0.08 17.12 10.29
C GLY A 236 -1.24 17.03 9.49
N LEU A 237 -1.39 16.02 8.63
CA LEU A 237 -2.58 15.80 7.80
C LEU A 237 -3.28 14.47 8.15
N GLU A 238 -3.03 13.94 9.34
CA GLU A 238 -3.49 12.61 9.77
C GLU A 238 -5.01 12.45 9.85
N GLN A 239 -5.73 13.57 9.96
CA GLN A 239 -7.19 13.64 10.05
C GLN A 239 -7.84 14.29 8.84
N ARG A 240 -7.08 14.50 7.76
CA ARG A 240 -7.57 15.10 6.52
C ARG A 240 -8.75 14.30 5.94
N ASP A 241 -9.75 15.02 5.45
CA ASP A 241 -10.80 14.45 4.63
C ASP A 241 -10.27 13.92 3.29
N TYR A 242 -10.85 12.80 2.87
CA TYR A 242 -10.50 12.14 1.61
C TYR A 242 -11.74 11.88 0.73
N PRO A 243 -12.39 12.95 0.22
CA PRO A 243 -13.63 12.85 -0.58
C PRO A 243 -13.46 12.07 -1.89
N GLN A 244 -12.22 11.89 -2.36
CA GLN A 244 -11.88 11.10 -3.54
C GLN A 244 -12.41 9.67 -3.43
N ALA A 245 -12.23 9.03 -2.28
CA ALA A 245 -12.72 7.67 -2.05
C ALA A 245 -14.25 7.63 -2.12
N GLU A 246 -14.94 8.61 -1.53
CA GLU A 246 -16.39 8.68 -1.55
C GLU A 246 -16.95 8.93 -2.97
N LEU A 247 -16.34 9.84 -3.75
CA LEU A 247 -16.69 10.00 -5.16
C LEU A 247 -16.58 8.66 -5.89
N LEU A 248 -15.44 7.97 -5.75
CA LEU A 248 -15.19 6.71 -6.45
C LEU A 248 -16.15 5.59 -6.03
N ARG A 249 -16.57 5.52 -4.75
CA ARG A 249 -17.63 4.61 -4.28
C ARG A 249 -18.97 4.91 -4.96
N ARG A 250 -19.39 6.18 -5.01
CA ARG A 250 -20.66 6.57 -5.66
C ARG A 250 -20.64 6.30 -7.16
N LEU A 251 -19.51 6.54 -7.83
CA LEU A 251 -19.34 6.22 -9.24
C LEU A 251 -19.41 4.72 -9.48
N HIS A 252 -18.75 3.91 -8.65
CA HIS A 252 -18.82 2.45 -8.72
C HIS A 252 -20.25 1.94 -8.56
N GLN A 253 -20.99 2.44 -7.57
CA GLN A 253 -22.39 2.08 -7.36
C GLN A 253 -23.27 2.45 -8.57
N ALA A 254 -23.12 3.67 -9.09
CA ALA A 254 -23.88 4.14 -10.26
C ALA A 254 -23.59 3.31 -11.52
N VAL A 255 -22.33 2.97 -11.77
CA VAL A 255 -21.91 2.15 -12.92
C VAL A 255 -22.36 0.69 -12.76
N SER A 256 -22.34 0.16 -11.54
CA SER A 256 -22.77 -1.22 -11.25
C SER A 256 -24.28 -1.43 -11.42
N GLY A 257 -25.07 -0.36 -11.30
CA GLY A 257 -26.52 -0.41 -11.55
C GLY A 257 -26.91 -0.56 -13.04
N ILE A 258 -25.96 -0.40 -13.96
CA ILE A 258 -26.22 -0.51 -15.41
C ILE A 258 -26.26 -1.97 -15.84
N GLN A 259 -27.42 -2.41 -16.32
CA GLN A 259 -27.67 -3.77 -16.78
C GLN A 259 -27.55 -3.88 -18.30
N ALA A 260 -26.97 -4.97 -18.79
CA ALA A 260 -26.89 -5.23 -20.23
C ALA A 260 -28.23 -5.70 -20.84
N ARG A 261 -29.09 -6.34 -20.05
CA ARG A 261 -30.32 -6.97 -20.52
C ARG A 261 -31.26 -6.02 -21.29
N PRO A 262 -31.57 -4.80 -20.82
CA PRO A 262 -32.44 -3.87 -21.57
C PRO A 262 -31.86 -3.49 -22.94
N LEU A 263 -30.53 -3.40 -23.05
CA LEU A 263 -29.85 -3.08 -24.31
C LEU A 263 -29.87 -4.27 -25.28
N VAL A 264 -29.74 -5.49 -24.75
CA VAL A 264 -29.90 -6.73 -25.55
C VAL A 264 -31.33 -6.86 -26.06
N GLU A 265 -32.33 -6.54 -25.23
CA GLU A 265 -33.75 -6.54 -25.62
C GLU A 265 -34.07 -5.50 -26.71
N GLN A 266 -33.24 -4.46 -26.86
CA GLN A 266 -33.27 -3.51 -27.98
C GLN A 266 -32.58 -4.03 -29.25
N GLY A 267 -32.14 -5.30 -29.26
CA GLY A 267 -31.46 -5.93 -30.40
C GLY A 267 -29.96 -5.63 -30.49
N LEU A 268 -29.36 -4.97 -29.49
CA LEU A 268 -27.93 -4.68 -29.49
C LEU A 268 -27.10 -5.91 -29.13
N SER A 269 -26.04 -6.17 -29.89
CA SER A 269 -25.11 -7.28 -29.66
C SER A 269 -23.67 -6.90 -30.00
N GLY A 270 -22.70 -7.73 -29.58
CA GLY A 270 -21.28 -7.56 -29.89
C GLY A 270 -20.74 -6.17 -29.54
N LEU A 271 -20.08 -5.54 -30.52
CA LEU A 271 -19.49 -4.20 -30.36
C LEU A 271 -20.55 -3.14 -30.05
N ALA A 272 -21.72 -3.20 -30.69
CA ALA A 272 -22.79 -2.22 -30.48
C ALA A 272 -23.32 -2.23 -29.04
N LEU A 273 -23.43 -3.42 -28.43
CA LEU A 273 -23.79 -3.56 -27.01
C LEU A 273 -22.70 -2.98 -26.10
N ALA A 274 -21.42 -3.25 -26.39
CA ALA A 274 -20.30 -2.73 -25.61
C ALA A 274 -20.22 -1.20 -25.66
N GLU A 275 -20.45 -0.59 -26.82
CA GLU A 275 -20.51 0.85 -27.01
C GLU A 275 -21.70 1.49 -26.30
N ALA A 276 -22.88 0.86 -26.37
CA ALA A 276 -24.06 1.33 -25.67
C ALA A 276 -23.87 1.31 -24.14
N LEU A 277 -23.35 0.19 -23.60
CA LEU A 277 -22.99 0.08 -22.18
C LEU A 277 -21.97 1.15 -21.77
N ARG A 278 -20.95 1.37 -22.61
CA ARG A 278 -19.94 2.41 -22.35
C ARG A 278 -20.59 3.80 -22.30
N ARG A 279 -21.49 4.12 -23.24
CA ARG A 279 -22.20 5.40 -23.30
C ARG A 279 -23.06 5.62 -22.05
N GLU A 280 -23.83 4.62 -21.63
CA GLU A 280 -24.63 4.70 -20.40
C GLU A 280 -23.76 4.92 -19.16
N ARG A 281 -22.64 4.19 -19.06
CA ARG A 281 -21.69 4.34 -17.94
C ARG A 281 -21.07 5.73 -17.89
N LEU A 282 -20.72 6.30 -19.04
CA LEU A 282 -20.21 7.68 -19.11
C LEU A 282 -21.27 8.71 -18.72
N ALA A 283 -22.53 8.49 -19.12
CA ALA A 283 -23.63 9.38 -18.75
C ALA A 283 -23.86 9.39 -17.23
N VAL A 284 -23.93 8.22 -16.59
CA VAL A 284 -24.12 8.15 -15.12
C VAL A 284 -22.91 8.70 -14.37
N ILE A 285 -21.68 8.45 -14.82
CA ILE A 285 -20.48 9.02 -14.20
C ILE A 285 -20.52 10.55 -14.26
N THR A 286 -20.88 11.11 -15.43
CA THR A 286 -20.96 12.56 -15.63
C THR A 286 -22.00 13.18 -14.70
N LYS A 287 -23.20 12.57 -14.63
CA LYS A 287 -24.27 13.02 -13.74
C LYS A 287 -23.87 12.94 -12.26
N THR A 288 -23.36 11.79 -11.81
CA THR A 288 -22.98 11.56 -10.42
C THR A 288 -21.84 12.49 -9.97
N ARG A 289 -20.82 12.69 -10.80
CA ARG A 289 -19.73 13.64 -10.52
C ARG A 289 -20.23 15.07 -10.38
N ARG A 290 -21.14 15.51 -11.26
CA ARG A 290 -21.73 16.86 -11.19
C ARG A 290 -22.45 17.08 -9.85
N ILE A 291 -23.28 16.11 -9.45
CA ILE A 291 -24.02 16.15 -8.18
C ILE A 291 -23.06 16.15 -6.99
N PHE A 292 -22.03 15.31 -7.02
CA PHE A 292 -21.04 15.25 -5.94
C PHE A 292 -20.28 16.57 -5.77
N ASN A 293 -19.83 17.15 -6.88
CA ASN A 293 -19.11 18.43 -6.86
C ASN A 293 -19.98 19.58 -6.36
N SER A 294 -21.28 19.60 -6.66
CA SER A 294 -22.19 20.61 -6.09
C SER A 294 -22.36 20.46 -4.58
N VAL A 295 -22.34 19.24 -4.05
CA VAL A 295 -22.44 19.01 -2.60
C VAL A 295 -21.18 19.50 -1.89
N ILE A 296 -19.98 19.16 -2.40
CA ILE A 296 -18.72 19.62 -1.81
C ILE A 296 -18.54 21.13 -1.92
N ALA A 297 -18.98 21.76 -3.01
CA ALA A 297 -18.87 23.21 -3.15
C ALA A 297 -19.80 24.00 -2.20
N SER A 298 -20.81 23.33 -1.61
CA SER A 298 -21.84 23.96 -0.79
C SER A 298 -21.66 23.72 0.73
N GLY A 299 -20.67 22.91 1.12
CA GLY A 299 -20.36 22.56 2.51
C GLY A 299 -18.97 22.99 2.88
#